data_AF-A0A3S4IEF8-F1
#
_entry.id   AF-A0A3S4IEF8-F1
#
_cell.length_a   1.000
_cell.length_b   1.000
_cell.length_c   1.000
_cell.angle_alpha   90.00
_cell.angle_beta   90.00
_cell.angle_gamma   90.00
#
_symmetry.space_group_name_H-M   'P 1'
#
loop_
_entity.id
_entity.type
_entity.pdbx_description
1 polymer ?
#
loop_
_entity_poly.entity_id
_entity_poly.type
_entity_poly.pdbx_seq_one_letter_code
_entity_poly.pdbx_strand_id
1 'polypeptide(L)'
;MTSFGKRVMWNWKWNSDNYPQLDSRIKQWKEEGVQFLSYINPYVASDKDLCAEAAKHGYLAKDATGGDYLVEFGEFYGGVVDLTNPEAYDWFKDVIKKSMIALGCSGWMADFGEYLPTDTYLHNGVSAEIMHNAWPALWAKCNYEALQETGKLGEILFFMRAGYTGSQKYSTMMWAGDQNVGLEP
;
A
#
# COMPACT_ATOMS: atom_id res chain seq x y z
N MET A 1 4.62 15.96 -11.91
CA MET A 1 4.63 17.06 -10.93
C MET A 1 3.18 17.47 -10.79
N THR A 2 2.64 17.52 -9.57
CA THR A 2 1.22 17.91 -9.36
C THR A 2 1.11 19.30 -8.76
N SER A 3 -0.03 19.97 -8.84
CA SER A 3 -0.24 21.28 -8.18
C SER A 3 0.04 21.28 -6.67
N PHE A 4 -0.10 20.13 -5.99
CA PHE A 4 0.27 19.94 -4.59
C PHE A 4 1.79 19.77 -4.35
N GLY A 5 2.57 19.54 -5.41
CA GLY A 5 4.02 19.33 -5.36
C GLY A 5 4.49 18.01 -5.99
N LYS A 6 5.71 17.59 -5.64
CA LYS A 6 6.27 16.29 -6.05
C LYS A 6 5.70 15.17 -5.18
N ARG A 7 4.81 14.37 -5.76
CA ARG A 7 4.21 13.19 -5.12
C ARG A 7 4.91 11.90 -5.57
N VAL A 8 4.77 10.85 -4.76
CA VAL A 8 5.32 9.52 -5.04
C VAL A 8 4.52 8.86 -6.17
N MET A 9 5.21 8.11 -7.04
CA MET A 9 4.57 7.32 -8.09
C MET A 9 4.01 6.01 -7.52
N TRP A 10 2.70 5.79 -7.61
CA TRP A 10 2.02 4.63 -7.01
C TRP A 10 2.10 3.38 -7.88
N ASN A 11 3.34 2.90 -8.09
CA ASN A 11 3.64 1.65 -8.76
C ASN A 11 4.76 0.98 -7.97
N TRP A 12 4.40 0.11 -7.03
CA TRP A 12 5.21 -0.43 -5.93
C TRP A 12 6.37 -1.32 -6.36
N LYS A 13 7.27 -0.78 -7.17
CA LYS A 13 8.49 -1.37 -7.67
C LYS A 13 9.58 -0.32 -7.56
N TRP A 14 10.81 -0.77 -7.32
CA TRP A 14 11.96 0.13 -7.33
C TRP A 14 12.08 0.83 -8.69
N ASN A 15 12.21 2.16 -8.66
CA ASN A 15 12.48 2.98 -9.83
C ASN A 15 14.00 3.26 -9.93
N SER A 16 14.67 2.60 -10.86
CA SER A 16 16.12 2.71 -11.08
C SER A 16 16.56 4.04 -11.69
N ASP A 17 15.65 4.77 -12.35
CA ASP A 17 15.96 6.08 -12.92
C ASP A 17 16.07 7.13 -11.80
N ASN A 18 15.18 7.04 -10.80
CA ASN A 18 15.19 7.92 -9.63
C ASN A 18 16.25 7.49 -8.60
N TYR A 19 16.45 6.19 -8.41
CA TYR A 19 17.39 5.63 -7.45
C TYR A 19 18.30 4.60 -8.13
N PRO A 20 19.29 5.01 -8.92
CA PRO A 20 20.19 4.08 -9.59
C PRO A 20 20.97 3.25 -8.56
N GLN A 21 21.18 1.96 -8.85
CA GLN A 21 21.97 1.02 -8.03
C GLN A 21 21.45 0.77 -6.60
N LEU A 22 20.17 1.04 -6.32
CA LEU A 22 19.59 0.94 -4.98
C LEU A 22 19.77 -0.45 -4.34
N ASP A 23 19.65 -1.51 -5.13
CA ASP A 23 19.84 -2.90 -4.70
C ASP A 23 21.23 -3.15 -4.06
N SER A 24 22.29 -2.68 -4.71
CA SER A 24 23.65 -2.74 -4.16
C SER A 24 23.85 -1.79 -2.98
N ARG A 25 23.21 -0.62 -3.04
CA ARG A 25 23.37 0.41 -2.01
C ARG A 25 22.70 0.02 -0.69
N ILE A 26 21.55 -0.66 -0.74
CA ILE A 26 20.89 -1.22 0.45
C ILE A 26 21.82 -2.21 1.17
N LYS A 27 22.54 -3.05 0.42
CA LYS A 27 23.51 -4.00 1.00
C LYS A 27 24.68 -3.27 1.68
N GLN A 28 25.26 -2.28 1.01
CA GLN A 28 26.33 -1.46 1.57
C GLN A 28 25.88 -0.76 2.86
N TRP A 29 24.73 -0.10 2.86
CA TRP A 29 24.19 0.56 4.06
C TRP A 29 23.96 -0.42 5.20
N LYS A 30 23.50 -1.64 4.90
CA LYS A 30 23.32 -2.68 5.91
C LYS A 30 24.63 -3.09 6.58
N GLU A 31 25.73 -3.17 5.82
CA GLU A 31 27.08 -3.42 6.36
C GLU A 31 27.55 -2.28 7.28
N GLU A 32 27.12 -1.06 6.99
CA GLU A 32 27.38 0.15 7.78
C GLU A 32 26.41 0.32 8.97
N GLY A 33 25.49 -0.62 9.18
CA GLY A 33 24.49 -0.56 10.25
C GLY A 33 23.29 0.35 9.97
N VAL A 34 23.10 0.78 8.72
CA VAL A 34 22.02 1.65 8.26
C VAL A 34 20.95 0.84 7.54
N GLN A 35 19.69 1.03 7.94
CA GLN A 35 18.53 0.36 7.35
C GLN A 35 17.85 1.25 6.31
N PHE A 36 17.36 0.66 5.23
CA PHE A 36 16.57 1.35 4.21
C PHE A 36 15.08 1.06 4.38
N LEU A 37 14.27 2.12 4.38
CA LEU A 37 12.81 2.03 4.45
C LEU A 37 12.18 2.61 3.18
N SER A 38 11.06 2.05 2.75
CA SER A 38 10.32 2.46 1.53
C SER A 38 8.88 2.87 1.83
N TYR A 39 8.01 2.86 0.84
CA TYR A 39 6.62 3.34 0.93
C TYR A 39 5.70 2.49 0.04
N ILE A 40 4.49 2.19 0.53
CA ILE A 40 3.42 1.53 -0.22
C ILE A 40 2.05 1.96 0.34
N ASN A 41 1.01 1.94 -0.50
CA ASN A 41 -0.39 2.08 -0.09
C ASN A 41 -1.28 1.12 -0.91
N PRO A 42 -2.58 0.92 -0.56
CA PRO A 42 -3.43 -0.10 -1.19
C PRO A 42 -4.04 0.31 -2.54
N TYR A 43 -3.51 1.34 -3.19
CA TYR A 43 -3.92 1.77 -4.53
C TYR A 43 -2.80 1.52 -5.55
N VAL A 44 -3.14 1.48 -6.83
CA VAL A 44 -2.17 1.37 -7.94
C VAL A 44 -2.48 2.40 -9.02
N ALA A 45 -1.47 3.17 -9.45
CA ALA A 45 -1.66 4.22 -10.45
C ALA A 45 -2.14 3.64 -11.79
N SER A 46 -3.21 4.22 -12.35
CA SER A 46 -3.91 3.67 -13.51
C SER A 46 -3.07 3.62 -14.79
N ASP A 47 -2.03 4.45 -14.88
CA ASP A 47 -1.12 4.56 -16.01
C ASP A 47 0.16 3.71 -15.84
N LYS A 48 0.13 2.70 -14.96
CA LYS A 48 1.30 1.88 -14.59
C LYS A 48 1.02 0.38 -14.59
N ASP A 49 2.11 -0.38 -14.67
CA ASP A 49 2.10 -1.84 -14.87
C ASP A 49 1.29 -2.60 -13.83
N LEU A 50 1.39 -2.27 -12.53
CA LEU A 50 0.64 -2.99 -11.50
C LEU A 50 -0.86 -2.80 -11.63
N CYS A 51 -1.34 -1.64 -12.07
CA CYS A 51 -2.76 -1.43 -12.31
C CYS A 51 -3.23 -2.18 -13.56
N ALA A 52 -2.42 -2.20 -14.63
CA ALA A 52 -2.73 -2.98 -15.83
C ALA A 52 -2.80 -4.49 -15.53
N GLU A 53 -1.88 -4.98 -14.69
CA GLU A 53 -1.88 -6.36 -14.20
C GLU A 53 -3.11 -6.67 -13.35
N ALA A 54 -3.45 -5.79 -12.39
CA ALA A 54 -4.62 -5.94 -11.53
C ALA A 54 -5.93 -5.94 -12.33
N ALA A 55 -6.08 -5.02 -13.29
CA ALA A 55 -7.24 -4.94 -14.17
C ALA A 55 -7.43 -6.23 -14.98
N LYS A 56 -6.34 -6.76 -15.56
CA LYS A 56 -6.36 -8.00 -16.35
C LYS A 56 -6.87 -9.21 -15.57
N HIS A 57 -6.59 -9.28 -14.28
CA HIS A 57 -6.98 -10.40 -13.42
C HIS A 57 -8.24 -10.13 -12.60
N GLY A 58 -8.86 -8.96 -12.73
CA GLY A 58 -10.06 -8.60 -11.97
C GLY A 58 -9.79 -8.34 -10.48
N TYR A 59 -8.61 -7.82 -10.15
CA TYR A 59 -8.17 -7.56 -8.77
C TYR A 59 -8.58 -6.19 -8.23
N LEU A 60 -9.18 -5.34 -9.06
CA LEU A 60 -9.66 -4.02 -8.65
C LEU A 60 -11.12 -4.09 -8.23
N ALA A 61 -11.49 -3.29 -7.21
CA ALA A 61 -12.87 -3.06 -6.85
C ALA A 61 -13.65 -2.50 -8.05
N LYS A 62 -14.96 -2.74 -8.11
CA LYS A 62 -15.78 -2.39 -9.27
C LYS A 62 -16.67 -1.19 -9.01
N ASP A 63 -17.07 -0.51 -10.07
CA ASP A 63 -18.18 0.46 -10.05
C ASP A 63 -19.53 -0.24 -10.32
N ALA A 64 -20.61 0.54 -10.27
CA ALA A 64 -21.97 0.04 -10.50
C ALA A 64 -22.22 -0.52 -11.92
N THR A 65 -21.36 -0.20 -12.89
CA THR A 65 -21.43 -0.71 -14.27
C THR A 65 -20.61 -1.98 -14.46
N GLY A 66 -19.83 -2.39 -13.46
CA GLY A 66 -18.90 -3.51 -13.52
C GLY A 66 -17.51 -3.15 -14.04
N GLY A 67 -17.24 -1.86 -14.27
CA GLY A 67 -15.91 -1.35 -14.62
C GLY A 67 -14.97 -1.32 -13.41
N ASP A 68 -13.66 -1.21 -13.66
CA ASP A 68 -12.67 -1.01 -12.58
C ASP A 68 -12.86 0.37 -11.93
N TYR A 69 -12.95 0.41 -10.61
CA TYR A 69 -13.14 1.65 -9.87
C TYR A 69 -11.80 2.40 -9.76
N LEU A 70 -11.76 3.61 -10.32
CA LEU A 70 -10.62 4.51 -10.27
C LEU A 70 -10.93 5.73 -9.40
N VAL A 71 -10.14 5.94 -8.36
CA VAL A 71 -10.25 7.11 -7.48
C VAL A 71 -9.35 8.23 -7.98
N GLU A 72 -9.87 9.44 -8.07
CA GLU A 72 -9.08 10.63 -8.39
C GLU A 72 -8.33 11.13 -7.14
N PHE A 73 -7.00 11.16 -7.22
CA PHE A 73 -6.13 11.68 -6.17
C PHE A 73 -5.54 13.03 -6.59
N GLY A 74 -6.39 13.99 -6.95
CA GLY A 74 -6.02 15.38 -7.20
C GLY A 74 -5.53 15.68 -8.63
N GLU A 75 -4.76 14.78 -9.26
CA GLU A 75 -4.33 14.92 -10.68
C GLU A 75 -3.95 13.59 -11.34
N PHE A 76 -4.15 12.46 -10.66
CA PHE A 76 -3.95 11.13 -11.20
C PHE A 76 -4.98 10.17 -10.63
N TYR A 77 -5.18 9.05 -11.31
CA TYR A 77 -6.16 8.04 -10.94
C TYR A 77 -5.47 6.82 -10.34
N GLY A 78 -6.04 6.28 -9.27
CA GLY A 78 -5.59 5.05 -8.63
C GLY A 78 -6.69 4.00 -8.62
N GLY A 79 -6.39 2.80 -9.11
CA GLY A 79 -7.25 1.64 -8.92
C GLY A 79 -7.23 1.18 -7.48
N VAL A 80 -8.40 0.86 -6.93
CA VAL A 80 -8.55 0.30 -5.58
C VAL A 80 -8.33 -1.21 -5.63
N VAL A 81 -7.24 -1.71 -5.06
CA VAL A 81 -7.00 -3.16 -4.98
C VAL A 81 -8.02 -3.78 -4.04
N ASP A 82 -8.82 -4.73 -4.52
CA ASP A 82 -9.89 -5.34 -3.71
C ASP A 82 -9.33 -6.35 -2.70
N LEU A 83 -9.05 -5.88 -1.49
CA LEU A 83 -8.54 -6.72 -0.40
C LEU A 83 -9.56 -7.76 0.11
N THR A 84 -10.79 -7.76 -0.39
CA THR A 84 -11.81 -8.80 -0.10
C THR A 84 -11.78 -9.94 -1.11
N ASN A 85 -11.14 -9.74 -2.26
CA ASN A 85 -10.83 -10.80 -3.21
C ASN A 85 -9.56 -11.53 -2.73
N PRO A 86 -9.63 -12.83 -2.36
CA PRO A 86 -8.47 -13.57 -1.88
C PRO A 86 -7.30 -13.59 -2.87
N GLU A 87 -7.57 -13.66 -4.18
CA GLU A 87 -6.52 -13.68 -5.20
C GLU A 87 -5.82 -12.32 -5.32
N ALA A 88 -6.59 -11.22 -5.27
CA ALA A 88 -6.04 -9.87 -5.27
C ALA A 88 -5.24 -9.59 -3.98
N TYR A 89 -5.76 -10.04 -2.84
CA TYR A 89 -5.09 -9.92 -1.55
C TYR A 89 -3.74 -10.66 -1.54
N ASP A 90 -3.72 -11.92 -1.99
CA ASP A 90 -2.49 -12.71 -2.07
C ASP A 90 -1.51 -12.13 -3.09
N TRP A 91 -2.00 -11.66 -4.23
CA TRP A 91 -1.20 -10.95 -5.23
C TRP A 91 -0.53 -9.70 -4.63
N PHE A 92 -1.27 -8.87 -3.92
CA PHE A 92 -0.73 -7.62 -3.37
C PHE A 92 0.26 -7.87 -2.22
N LYS A 93 -0.01 -8.89 -1.39
CA LYS A 93 0.94 -9.41 -0.40
C LYS A 93 2.24 -9.88 -1.08
N ASP A 94 2.12 -10.55 -2.23
CA ASP A 94 3.27 -10.97 -3.03
C ASP A 94 4.04 -9.80 -3.65
N VAL A 95 3.38 -8.69 -4.01
CA VAL A 95 4.05 -7.44 -4.40
C VAL A 95 4.92 -6.92 -3.26
N ILE A 96 4.43 -6.88 -2.01
CA ILE A 96 5.23 -6.50 -0.84
C ILE A 96 6.45 -7.42 -0.68
N LYS A 97 6.22 -8.75 -0.74
CA LYS A 97 7.28 -9.75 -0.59
C LYS A 97 8.38 -9.60 -1.65
N LYS A 98 8.01 -9.41 -2.92
CA LYS A 98 8.96 -9.36 -4.05
C LYS A 98 9.61 -8.00 -4.20
N SER A 99 8.85 -6.91 -4.07
CA SER A 99 9.33 -5.57 -4.42
C SER A 99 9.91 -4.80 -3.24
N MET A 100 9.64 -5.22 -2.01
CA MET A 100 10.12 -4.54 -0.80
C MET A 100 11.01 -5.47 0.03
N ILE A 101 10.48 -6.60 0.49
CA ILE A 101 11.22 -7.52 1.37
C ILE A 101 12.42 -8.13 0.63
N ALA A 102 12.21 -8.69 -0.57
CA ALA A 102 13.28 -9.29 -1.36
C ALA A 102 14.30 -8.27 -1.91
N LEU A 103 13.89 -6.99 -2.07
CA LEU A 103 14.82 -5.90 -2.39
C LEU A 103 15.77 -5.60 -1.22
N GLY A 104 15.39 -5.96 0.00
CA GLY A 104 16.16 -5.74 1.22
C GLY A 104 15.69 -4.55 2.05
N CYS A 105 14.48 -4.03 1.84
CA CYS A 105 13.88 -3.03 2.72
C CYS A 105 13.68 -3.60 4.13
N SER A 106 14.08 -2.85 5.15
CA SER A 106 13.90 -3.22 6.56
C SER A 106 12.67 -2.57 7.20
N GLY A 107 11.88 -1.87 6.39
CA GLY A 107 10.63 -1.27 6.81
C GLY A 107 10.00 -0.41 5.74
N TRP A 108 8.81 0.09 6.01
CA TRP A 108 8.11 1.02 5.11
C TRP A 108 6.97 1.74 5.80
N MET A 109 6.59 2.89 5.24
CA MET A 109 5.27 3.46 5.49
C MET A 109 4.23 2.64 4.71
N ALA A 110 3.30 2.02 5.42
CA ALA A 110 2.12 1.38 4.85
C ALA A 110 0.94 2.36 4.98
N ASP A 111 0.83 3.24 3.99
CA ASP A 111 0.00 4.43 4.04
C ASP A 111 -1.45 4.14 3.60
N PHE A 112 -2.32 5.12 3.82
CA PHE A 112 -3.75 5.08 3.54
C PHE A 112 -4.49 3.94 4.26
N GLY A 113 -5.67 3.60 3.75
CA GLY A 113 -6.64 2.66 4.34
C GLY A 113 -8.00 3.31 4.57
N GLU A 114 -8.06 4.63 4.66
CA GLU A 114 -9.26 5.40 5.04
C GLU A 114 -10.14 5.87 3.87
N TYR A 115 -9.80 5.50 2.63
CA TYR A 115 -10.36 6.14 1.44
C TYR A 115 -11.07 5.17 0.49
N LEU A 116 -11.62 4.07 1.02
CA LEU A 116 -12.50 3.18 0.26
C LEU A 116 -13.81 3.93 -0.08
N PRO A 117 -14.14 4.20 -1.36
CA PRO A 117 -15.38 4.87 -1.72
C PRO A 117 -16.59 3.97 -1.42
N THR A 118 -17.67 4.56 -0.90
CA THR A 118 -18.87 3.82 -0.46
C THR A 118 -19.75 3.31 -1.59
N ASP A 119 -19.46 3.70 -2.83
CA ASP A 119 -20.09 3.27 -4.07
C ASP A 119 -19.24 2.23 -4.85
N THR A 120 -18.20 1.67 -4.21
CA THR A 120 -17.49 0.50 -4.72
C THR A 120 -18.27 -0.79 -4.52
N TYR A 121 -18.06 -1.74 -5.43
CA TYR A 121 -18.60 -3.09 -5.40
C TYR A 121 -17.44 -4.05 -5.19
N LEU A 122 -17.50 -4.79 -4.09
CA LEU A 122 -16.42 -5.63 -3.59
C LEU A 122 -16.72 -7.11 -3.86
N HIS A 123 -15.67 -7.90 -4.07
CA HIS A 123 -15.73 -9.31 -4.39
C HIS A 123 -16.51 -10.14 -3.37
N ASN A 124 -16.40 -9.81 -2.08
CA ASN A 124 -17.14 -10.52 -1.02
C ASN A 124 -18.64 -10.18 -0.96
N GLY A 125 -19.14 -9.26 -1.80
CA GLY A 125 -20.54 -8.84 -1.86
C GLY A 125 -21.02 -8.01 -0.67
N VAL A 126 -20.14 -7.65 0.27
CA VAL A 126 -20.49 -6.80 1.41
C VAL A 126 -20.49 -5.34 0.96
N SER A 127 -21.48 -4.57 1.41
CA SER A 127 -21.57 -3.14 1.11
C SER A 127 -20.27 -2.41 1.49
N ALA A 128 -19.81 -1.52 0.61
CA ALA A 128 -18.65 -0.67 0.86
C ALA A 128 -18.87 0.27 2.06
N GLU A 129 -20.11 0.62 2.41
CA GLU A 129 -20.43 1.37 3.64
C GLU A 129 -20.01 0.60 4.91
N ILE A 130 -20.08 -0.73 4.89
CA ILE A 130 -19.60 -1.59 5.98
C ILE A 130 -18.08 -1.77 5.87
N MET A 131 -17.59 -2.05 4.66
CA MET A 131 -16.18 -2.35 4.43
C MET A 131 -15.25 -1.16 4.57
N HIS A 132 -15.75 0.07 4.43
CA HIS A 132 -14.98 1.31 4.55
C HIS A 132 -14.18 1.36 5.87
N ASN A 133 -14.85 1.08 6.99
CA ASN A 133 -14.18 1.05 8.29
C ASN A 133 -13.30 -0.18 8.49
N ALA A 134 -13.61 -1.31 7.86
CA ALA A 134 -12.80 -2.52 7.98
C ALA A 134 -11.49 -2.46 7.18
N TRP A 135 -11.42 -1.57 6.17
CA TRP A 135 -10.34 -1.50 5.19
C TRP A 135 -8.94 -1.29 5.79
N PRO A 136 -8.72 -0.36 6.74
CA PRO A 136 -7.41 -0.17 7.35
C PRO A 136 -6.86 -1.42 8.04
N ALA A 137 -7.72 -2.21 8.69
CA ALA A 137 -7.31 -3.44 9.38
C ALA A 137 -7.02 -4.58 8.39
N LEU A 138 -7.77 -4.68 7.28
CA LEU A 138 -7.45 -5.61 6.19
C LEU A 138 -6.11 -5.28 5.52
N TRP A 139 -5.86 -3.99 5.29
CA TRP A 139 -4.59 -3.52 4.76
C TRP A 139 -3.42 -3.80 5.71
N ALA A 140 -3.60 -3.55 7.02
CA ALA A 140 -2.62 -3.91 8.04
C ALA A 140 -2.33 -5.42 8.04
N LYS A 141 -3.37 -6.25 7.92
CA LYS A 141 -3.25 -7.70 7.87
C LYS A 141 -2.45 -8.16 6.64
N CYS A 142 -2.65 -7.56 5.48
CA CYS A 142 -1.88 -7.87 4.25
C CYS A 142 -0.37 -7.64 4.46
N ASN A 143 0.00 -6.49 5.04
CA ASN A 143 1.39 -6.20 5.40
C ASN A 143 1.93 -7.19 6.44
N TYR A 144 1.19 -7.43 7.51
CA TYR A 144 1.58 -8.36 8.57
C TYR A 144 1.84 -9.77 8.03
N GLU A 145 0.96 -10.28 7.18
CA GLU A 145 1.11 -11.62 6.59
C GLU A 145 2.29 -11.69 5.62
N ALA A 146 2.62 -10.61 4.90
CA ALA A 146 3.86 -10.56 4.12
C ALA A 146 5.11 -10.76 4.99
N LEU A 147 5.15 -10.14 6.17
CA LEU A 147 6.24 -10.33 7.15
C LEU A 147 6.18 -11.73 7.75
N GLN A 148 4.99 -12.22 8.11
CA GLN A 148 4.81 -13.54 8.71
C GLN A 148 5.29 -14.66 7.77
N GLU A 149 4.86 -14.64 6.52
CA GLU A 149 5.20 -15.65 5.51
C GLU A 149 6.68 -15.64 5.11
N THR A 150 7.36 -14.51 5.28
CA THR A 150 8.81 -14.38 5.02
C THR A 150 9.67 -14.55 6.26
N GLY A 151 9.06 -14.82 7.43
CA GLY A 151 9.77 -14.98 8.69
C GLY A 151 10.44 -13.68 9.18
N LYS A 152 9.88 -12.51 8.82
CA LYS A 152 10.44 -11.17 9.11
C LYS A 152 9.73 -10.39 10.21
N LEU A 153 8.78 -11.02 10.91
CA LEU A 153 8.18 -10.44 12.11
C LEU A 153 9.27 -10.17 13.16
N GLY A 154 9.32 -8.94 13.67
CA GLY A 154 10.34 -8.49 14.63
C GLY A 154 11.67 -8.05 14.02
N GLU A 155 11.89 -8.30 12.72
CA GLU A 155 13.07 -7.81 11.98
C GLU A 155 12.74 -6.59 11.11
N ILE A 156 11.58 -6.62 10.44
CA ILE A 156 11.10 -5.55 9.57
C ILE A 156 10.00 -4.77 10.28
N LEU A 157 10.03 -3.44 10.16
CA LEU A 157 9.06 -2.54 10.77
C LEU A 157 8.26 -1.78 9.71
N PHE A 158 6.95 -1.98 9.64
CA PHE A 158 6.07 -1.06 8.92
C PHE A 158 5.25 -0.20 9.87
N PHE A 159 4.83 0.97 9.40
CA PHE A 159 4.02 1.88 10.19
C PHE A 159 2.87 2.45 9.38
N MET A 160 1.71 2.59 10.03
CA MET A 160 0.44 3.01 9.43
C MET A 160 -0.13 4.23 10.14
N ARG A 161 -0.90 5.06 9.42
CA ARG A 161 -1.75 6.10 10.04
C ARG A 161 -3.17 5.63 10.27
N ALA A 162 -3.76 4.95 9.29
CA ALA A 162 -5.12 4.48 9.37
C ALA A 162 -5.21 3.22 10.23
N GLY A 163 -6.33 3.03 10.91
CA GLY A 163 -6.56 1.85 11.73
C GLY A 163 -8.03 1.65 12.06
N TYR A 164 -8.39 0.40 12.33
CA TYR A 164 -9.70 0.01 12.88
C TYR A 164 -9.53 -1.23 13.77
N THR A 165 -10.63 -1.83 14.21
CA THR A 165 -10.61 -3.06 15.02
C THR A 165 -9.78 -4.16 14.35
N GLY A 166 -8.75 -4.64 15.04
CA GLY A 166 -7.80 -5.64 14.54
C GLY A 166 -6.43 -5.07 14.20
N SER A 167 -6.31 -3.76 13.92
CA SER A 167 -5.03 -3.10 13.67
C SER A 167 -4.06 -3.24 14.86
N GLN A 168 -4.56 -3.39 16.09
CA GLN A 168 -3.75 -3.62 17.29
C GLN A 168 -2.92 -4.92 17.23
N LYS A 169 -3.38 -5.92 16.46
CA LYS A 169 -2.66 -7.17 16.23
C LYS A 169 -1.74 -7.07 15.02
N TYR A 170 -2.23 -6.45 13.95
CA TYR A 170 -1.59 -6.54 12.64
C TYR A 170 -0.62 -5.39 12.35
N SER A 171 -0.94 -4.15 12.73
CA SER A 171 -0.02 -3.03 12.51
C SER A 171 1.16 -3.11 13.47
N THR A 172 2.39 -3.14 12.95
CA THR A 172 3.59 -3.19 13.80
C THR A 172 3.90 -1.87 14.49
N MET A 173 3.44 -0.74 13.95
CA MET A 173 3.64 0.60 14.50
C MET A 173 2.60 1.57 13.95
N MET A 174 2.24 2.58 14.74
CA MET A 174 1.39 3.68 14.28
C MET A 174 2.19 4.98 14.19
N TRP A 175 1.87 5.82 13.21
CA TRP A 175 2.29 7.23 13.20
C TRP A 175 1.05 8.13 13.12
N ALA A 176 1.17 9.39 13.57
CA ALA A 176 0.05 10.29 13.80
C ALA A 176 -0.68 10.79 12.52
N GLY A 177 -0.24 10.42 11.33
CA GLY A 177 -0.75 11.01 10.09
C GLY A 177 -0.12 12.36 9.77
N ASP A 178 -0.76 13.13 8.91
CA ASP A 178 -0.29 14.45 8.51
C ASP A 178 -0.69 15.51 9.56
N GLN A 179 0.27 16.32 10.01
CA GLN A 179 0.04 17.47 10.88
C GLN A 179 0.38 18.76 10.12
N ASN A 180 -0.21 19.88 10.54
CA ASN A 180 0.23 21.20 10.11
C ASN A 180 1.68 21.44 10.56
N VAL A 181 2.48 22.10 9.72
CA VAL A 181 3.86 22.51 10.04
C VAL A 181 3.92 23.83 10.83
N GLY A 182 2.90 24.07 11.65
CA GLY A 182 2.72 25.31 12.41
C GLY A 182 2.13 25.03 13.79
N LEU A 183 2.24 26.03 14.66
CA LEU A 183 1.66 26.01 16.01
C LEU A 183 0.42 26.91 16.11
N GLU A 184 -0.01 27.49 14.99
CA GLU A 184 -1.23 28.31 14.95
C GLU A 184 -2.47 27.41 15.04
N PRO A 185 -3.41 27.73 15.93
CA PRO A 185 -4.62 26.94 16.15
C PRO A 185 -5.57 26.93 14.95
#